data_AF-G8SKW0-F1
#
_entry.id   AF-G8SKW0-F1
#
_cell.length_a   1.000
_cell.length_b   1.000
_cell.length_c   1.000
_cell.angle_alpha   90.00
_cell.angle_beta   90.00
_cell.angle_gamma   90.00
#
_symmetry.space_group_name_H-M   'P 1'
#
loop_
_entity.id
_entity.type
_entity.pdbx_description
1 polymer ?
#
loop_
_entity_poly.entity_id
_entity_poly.type
_entity_poly.pdbx_seq_one_letter_code
_entity_poly.pdbx_strand_id
1 'polypeptide(L)'
;MAGTGCATAPRGLEAAVVELVRRGPEHRIHVVLTADRWADLSAGLPESVGTRLELRLRDAERSMVSRRAALAVPRRDPGYGLTPDGRHFRSAAPWPDAAVPIRAAWSGQTAPQMRMLPELLSPADLPDRPGEGFPIGLDESTLEPVRFDPGADQHLVVVGDPGSGRTGVLRLIAQSIVARCMPAEARLMLVDPRRGLTGAADGRHLLIHAGSRAAVADAVATVRQAMTERLPGPEVTAERLRKGRWWRGPDLFVLVDDYDLVAGTDGDPLAELVPLLPYARDIGLHLIVARRTAGAARAMYEPLPRMLTLLNSAFLLLSGSPAEGPIVGDVRPAKQPPGRGTLVTRAGVRVVQTAYPQ
;
A
#
# COMPACT_ATOMS: atom_id res chain seq x y z
N MET A 1 16.91 0.04 -27.86
CA MET A 1 17.32 0.98 -26.80
C MET A 1 16.07 1.51 -26.12
N ALA A 2 15.56 0.78 -25.13
CA ALA A 2 14.54 1.31 -24.23
C ALA A 2 15.30 1.92 -23.06
N GLY A 3 15.27 3.25 -22.95
CA GLY A 3 15.82 3.95 -21.80
C GLY A 3 14.99 3.58 -20.58
N THR A 4 15.51 2.69 -19.74
CA THR A 4 15.09 2.55 -18.35
C THR A 4 15.40 3.88 -17.68
N GLY A 5 14.39 4.75 -17.60
CA GLY A 5 14.44 5.95 -16.79
C GLY A 5 14.86 5.55 -15.38
N CYS A 6 15.93 6.18 -14.87
CA CYS A 6 16.40 6.01 -13.51
C CYS A 6 15.24 6.39 -12.58
N ALA A 7 14.54 5.37 -12.06
CA ALA A 7 13.57 5.56 -11.00
C ALA A 7 14.35 6.21 -9.83
N THR A 8 13.87 7.35 -9.36
CA THR A 8 14.43 7.99 -8.15
C THR A 8 14.49 6.94 -7.05
N ALA A 9 15.69 6.69 -6.52
CA ALA A 9 15.91 5.66 -5.52
C ALA A 9 14.91 5.82 -4.35
N PRO A 10 14.30 4.72 -3.88
CA PRO A 10 13.34 4.79 -2.78
C PRO A 10 13.98 5.43 -1.54
N ARG A 11 13.21 6.28 -0.85
CA ARG A 11 13.68 6.96 0.37
C ARG A 11 14.18 5.92 1.38
N GLY A 12 15.36 6.14 1.93
CA GLY A 12 15.95 5.26 2.95
C GLY A 12 16.77 4.07 2.41
N LEU A 13 16.87 3.89 1.08
CA LEU A 13 17.71 2.83 0.51
C LEU A 13 19.17 2.93 0.95
N GLU A 14 19.73 4.15 0.98
CA GLU A 14 21.10 4.40 1.43
C GLU A 14 21.31 3.91 2.88
N ALA A 15 20.41 4.27 3.80
CA ALA A 15 20.47 3.82 5.19
C ALA A 15 20.37 2.29 5.32
N ALA A 16 19.51 1.65 4.51
CA ALA A 16 19.39 0.19 4.49
C ALA A 16 20.67 -0.48 3.98
N VAL A 17 21.30 0.05 2.92
CA VAL A 17 22.57 -0.48 2.41
C VAL A 17 23.70 -0.31 3.43
N VAL A 18 23.78 0.84 4.11
CA VAL A 18 24.78 1.07 5.18
C VAL A 18 24.64 0.04 6.29
N GLU A 19 23.41 -0.30 6.69
CA GLU A 19 23.15 -1.33 7.69
C GLU A 19 23.60 -2.72 7.21
N LEU A 20 23.31 -3.07 5.95
CA LEU A 20 23.77 -4.33 5.34
C LEU A 20 25.30 -4.42 5.27
N VAL A 21 26.00 -3.33 4.98
CA VAL A 21 27.48 -3.32 4.99
C VAL A 21 28.02 -3.61 6.38
N ARG A 22 27.40 -3.05 7.43
CA ARG A 22 27.89 -3.17 8.81
C ARG A 22 27.55 -4.52 9.47
N ARG A 23 26.31 -5.00 9.31
CA ARG A 23 25.82 -6.22 9.99
C ARG A 23 25.66 -7.43 9.08
N GLY A 24 25.58 -7.22 7.77
CA GLY A 24 25.39 -8.28 6.79
C GLY A 24 26.43 -9.41 6.88
N PRO A 25 27.74 -9.13 7.06
CA PRO A 25 28.75 -10.19 7.15
C PRO A 25 28.49 -11.21 8.27
N GLU A 26 27.91 -10.80 9.40
CA GLU A 26 27.53 -11.69 10.52
C GLU A 26 26.46 -12.71 10.09
N HIS A 27 25.67 -12.35 9.07
CA HIS A 27 24.61 -13.17 8.48
C HIS A 27 24.95 -13.73 7.09
N ARG A 28 26.24 -13.67 6.67
CA ARG A 28 26.72 -14.06 5.32
C ARG A 28 26.06 -13.30 4.17
N ILE A 29 25.65 -12.06 4.43
CA ILE A 29 25.18 -11.11 3.43
C ILE A 29 26.34 -10.21 3.05
N HIS A 30 26.67 -10.16 1.76
CA HIS A 30 27.77 -9.38 1.24
C HIS A 30 27.24 -8.28 0.31
N VAL A 31 27.85 -7.10 0.39
CA VAL A 31 27.48 -5.96 -0.45
C VAL A 31 28.68 -5.62 -1.34
N VAL A 32 28.46 -5.56 -2.65
CA VAL A 32 29.45 -5.08 -3.63
C VAL A 32 28.98 -3.71 -4.11
N LEU A 33 29.79 -2.68 -3.85
CA LEU A 33 29.48 -1.30 -4.19
C LEU A 33 30.50 -0.76 -5.19
N THR A 34 30.01 0.03 -6.14
CA THR A 34 30.84 0.75 -7.12
C THR A 34 30.45 2.22 -7.09
N ALA A 35 31.43 3.10 -7.08
CA ALA A 35 31.23 4.55 -7.14
C ALA A 35 32.36 5.20 -7.94
N ASP A 36 32.09 6.36 -8.54
CA ASP A 36 33.09 7.13 -9.29
C ASP A 36 34.16 7.76 -8.37
N ARG A 37 33.76 8.09 -7.13
CA ARG A 37 34.64 8.69 -6.11
C ARG A 37 34.31 8.10 -4.75
N TRP A 38 35.33 7.97 -3.90
CA TRP A 38 35.14 7.60 -2.49
C TRP A 38 34.24 8.56 -1.72
N ALA A 39 34.30 9.85 -2.05
CA ALA A 39 33.47 10.89 -1.44
C ALA A 39 31.98 10.82 -1.83
N ASP A 40 31.61 10.02 -2.83
CA ASP A 40 30.20 9.80 -3.20
C ASP A 40 29.53 8.72 -2.31
N LEU A 41 30.33 7.98 -1.53
CA LEU A 41 29.84 7.03 -0.55
C LEU A 41 29.55 7.75 0.78
N SER A 42 28.53 7.28 1.50
CA SER A 42 28.17 7.81 2.81
C SER A 42 29.35 7.80 3.78
N ALA A 43 29.41 8.79 4.68
CA ALA A 43 30.50 8.91 5.64
C ALA A 43 30.67 7.64 6.50
N GLY A 44 31.91 7.16 6.65
CA GLY A 44 32.24 5.96 7.43
C GLY A 44 31.99 4.63 6.70
N LEU A 45 31.38 4.65 5.51
CA LEU A 45 31.12 3.45 4.73
C LEU A 45 32.41 2.88 4.10
N PRO A 46 33.30 3.68 3.48
CA PRO A 46 34.57 3.16 2.96
C PRO A 46 35.43 2.44 4.00
N GLU A 47 35.40 2.87 5.26
CA GLU A 47 36.13 2.28 6.38
C GLU A 47 35.49 0.95 6.85
N SER A 48 34.20 0.77 6.62
CA SER A 48 33.45 -0.43 7.00
C SER A 48 33.60 -1.58 5.97
N VAL A 49 34.16 -1.30 4.79
CA VAL A 49 34.31 -2.28 3.71
C VAL A 49 35.68 -2.97 3.82
N GLY A 50 35.68 -4.29 4.01
CA GLY A 50 36.90 -5.08 4.15
C GLY A 50 37.79 -5.08 2.89
N THR A 51 37.19 -5.27 1.71
CA THR A 51 37.93 -5.33 0.43
C THR A 51 37.67 -4.09 -0.41
N ARG A 52 38.72 -3.32 -0.70
CA ARG A 52 38.64 -2.08 -1.48
C ARG A 52 39.53 -2.21 -2.72
N LEU A 53 38.96 -1.96 -3.89
CA LEU A 53 39.68 -1.94 -5.16
C LEU A 53 39.53 -0.54 -5.75
N GLU A 54 40.60 0.24 -5.76
CA GLU A 54 40.59 1.60 -6.30
C GLU A 54 41.04 1.56 -7.76
N LEU A 55 40.12 1.72 -8.71
CA LEU A 55 40.48 1.91 -10.11
C LEU A 55 41.05 3.33 -10.33
N ARG A 56 41.57 3.58 -11.53
CA ARG A 56 42.08 4.89 -11.91
C ARG A 56 41.06 6.01 -11.62
N LEU A 57 41.38 6.87 -10.64
CA LEU A 57 40.59 8.06 -10.31
C LEU A 57 40.89 9.21 -11.28
N ARG A 58 39.88 10.05 -11.54
CA ARG A 58 40.05 11.31 -12.29
C ARG A 58 41.01 12.26 -11.57
N ASP A 59 40.85 12.34 -10.25
CA ASP A 59 41.63 13.17 -9.34
C ASP A 59 42.38 12.27 -8.35
N ALA A 60 43.71 12.24 -8.45
CA ALA A 60 44.56 11.39 -7.61
C ALA A 60 44.67 11.90 -6.17
N GLU A 61 44.35 13.18 -5.90
CA GLU A 61 44.31 13.72 -4.52
C GLU A 61 43.22 13.04 -3.69
N ARG A 62 42.21 12.47 -4.34
CA ARG A 62 41.08 11.79 -3.70
C ARG A 62 41.31 10.29 -3.48
N SER A 63 42.52 9.80 -3.74
CA SER A 63 42.89 8.41 -3.46
C SER A 63 42.86 8.15 -1.96
N MET A 64 42.24 7.04 -1.55
CA MET A 64 42.29 6.58 -0.16
C MET A 64 43.53 5.73 0.15
N VAL A 65 44.27 5.33 -0.88
CA VAL A 65 45.46 4.47 -0.76
C VAL A 65 46.73 5.31 -0.75
N SER A 66 47.01 6.01 -1.86
CA SER A 66 48.19 6.87 -1.98
C SER A 66 48.09 7.73 -3.22
N ARG A 67 48.16 9.06 -3.04
CA ARG A 67 48.25 10.04 -4.13
C ARG A 67 49.34 9.69 -5.14
N ARG A 68 50.53 9.33 -4.66
CA ARG A 68 51.69 9.03 -5.51
C ARG A 68 51.46 7.77 -6.35
N ALA A 69 50.94 6.70 -5.74
CA ALA A 69 50.63 5.47 -6.47
C ALA A 69 49.48 5.70 -7.47
N ALA A 70 48.46 6.46 -7.08
CA ALA A 70 47.30 6.75 -7.93
C ALA A 70 47.68 7.52 -9.20
N LEU A 71 48.67 8.43 -9.12
CA LEU A 71 49.25 9.12 -10.29
C LEU A 71 49.96 8.16 -11.25
N ALA A 72 50.49 7.05 -10.76
CA ALA A 72 51.20 6.05 -11.57
C ALA A 72 50.26 5.02 -12.23
N VAL A 73 48.96 5.03 -11.92
CA VAL A 73 47.98 4.16 -12.59
C VAL A 73 47.74 4.64 -14.03
N PRO A 74 47.85 3.78 -15.06
CA PRO A 74 47.65 4.15 -16.46
C PRO A 74 46.29 4.81 -16.74
N ARG A 75 46.28 5.87 -17.58
CA ARG A 75 45.06 6.63 -17.92
C ARG A 75 44.25 6.04 -19.08
N ARG A 76 44.92 5.38 -20.04
CA ARG A 76 44.31 4.99 -21.32
C ARG A 76 43.78 3.56 -21.35
N ASP A 77 44.15 2.76 -20.36
CA ASP A 77 43.82 1.34 -20.32
C ASP A 77 42.85 1.04 -19.18
N PRO A 78 41.62 0.57 -19.45
CA PRO A 78 40.68 0.22 -18.40
C PRO A 78 41.14 -1.02 -17.62
N GLY A 79 40.70 -1.10 -16.37
CA GLY A 79 40.95 -2.22 -15.47
C GLY A 79 42.20 -2.11 -14.60
N TYR A 80 43.06 -1.10 -14.82
CA TYR A 80 44.17 -0.83 -13.89
C TYR A 80 43.71 -0.12 -12.62
N GLY A 81 44.30 -0.49 -11.49
CA GLY A 81 43.99 0.10 -10.19
C GLY A 81 45.02 -0.23 -9.11
N LEU A 82 44.67 0.14 -7.88
CA LEU A 82 45.42 -0.09 -6.67
C LEU A 82 44.65 -1.00 -5.70
N THR A 83 45.37 -1.94 -5.11
CA THR A 83 44.93 -2.71 -3.95
C THR A 83 45.05 -1.87 -2.67
N PRO A 84 44.46 -2.30 -1.53
CA PRO A 84 44.53 -1.57 -0.26
C PRO A 84 45.96 -1.37 0.25
N ASP A 85 46.88 -2.28 -0.09
CA ASP A 85 48.31 -2.22 0.25
C ASP A 85 49.16 -1.45 -0.78
N GLY A 86 48.52 -0.78 -1.75
CA GLY A 86 49.19 0.11 -2.71
C GLY A 86 49.83 -0.59 -3.91
N ARG A 87 49.53 -1.89 -4.14
CA ARG A 87 50.04 -2.60 -5.31
C ARG A 87 49.20 -2.30 -6.53
N HIS A 88 49.85 -2.21 -7.68
CA HIS A 88 49.17 -2.08 -8.96
C HIS A 88 48.58 -3.43 -9.36
N PHE A 89 47.33 -3.43 -9.81
CA PHE A 89 46.68 -4.59 -10.41
C PHE A 89 46.03 -4.23 -11.74
N ARG A 90 45.64 -5.27 -12.49
CA ARG A 90 44.78 -5.16 -13.66
C ARG A 90 43.65 -6.18 -13.53
N SER A 91 42.40 -5.73 -13.64
CA SER A 91 41.24 -6.62 -13.60
C SER A 91 41.25 -7.56 -14.81
N ALA A 92 40.99 -8.85 -14.56
CA ALA A 92 40.73 -9.79 -15.65
C ALA A 92 39.43 -9.41 -16.37
N ALA A 93 39.41 -9.54 -17.69
CA ALA A 93 38.15 -9.44 -18.43
C ALA A 93 37.28 -10.65 -18.09
N PRO A 94 35.95 -10.46 -17.92
CA PRO A 94 35.05 -11.61 -17.80
C PRO A 94 35.13 -12.43 -19.09
N TRP A 95 35.09 -13.76 -18.98
CA TRP A 95 35.07 -14.63 -20.15
C TRP A 95 33.77 -14.39 -20.95
N PRO A 96 33.85 -13.98 -22.23
CA PRO A 96 32.67 -13.88 -23.09
C PRO A 96 31.85 -15.16 -23.07
N ASP A 97 30.53 -15.02 -23.00
CA ASP A 97 29.55 -16.12 -23.02
C ASP A 97 29.66 -17.17 -21.92
N ALA A 98 30.46 -16.95 -20.86
CA ALA A 98 30.63 -17.89 -19.76
C ALA A 98 29.32 -18.32 -19.08
N ALA A 99 28.28 -17.49 -19.15
CA ALA A 99 26.98 -17.79 -18.57
C ALA A 99 26.31 -19.04 -19.16
N VAL A 100 26.50 -19.32 -20.47
CA VAL A 100 25.86 -20.47 -21.15
C VAL A 100 26.39 -21.81 -20.64
N PRO A 101 27.72 -22.09 -20.67
CA PRO A 101 28.24 -23.35 -20.16
C PRO A 101 28.04 -23.49 -18.65
N ILE A 102 28.14 -22.40 -17.87
CA ILE A 102 27.87 -22.44 -16.43
C ILE A 102 26.42 -22.86 -16.16
N ARG A 103 25.45 -22.28 -16.88
CA ARG A 103 24.04 -22.64 -16.76
C ARG A 103 23.78 -24.08 -17.18
N ALA A 104 24.39 -24.54 -18.27
CA ALA A 104 24.23 -25.92 -18.75
C ALA A 104 24.83 -26.95 -17.78
N ALA A 105 25.92 -26.61 -17.10
CA ALA A 105 26.57 -27.47 -16.13
C ALA A 105 25.88 -27.50 -14.75
N TRP A 106 25.00 -26.52 -14.46
CA TRP A 106 24.35 -26.41 -13.15
C TRP A 106 22.98 -27.11 -13.14
N SER A 107 22.88 -28.21 -12.40
CA SER A 107 21.63 -28.95 -12.19
C SER A 107 20.98 -28.70 -10.82
N GLY A 108 21.57 -27.83 -10.00
CA GLY A 108 21.07 -27.52 -8.65
C GLY A 108 20.00 -26.42 -8.62
N GLN A 109 19.62 -26.02 -7.41
CA GLN A 109 18.70 -24.90 -7.22
C GLN A 109 19.33 -23.59 -7.74
N THR A 110 18.58 -22.81 -8.50
CA THR A 110 19.02 -21.48 -8.97
C THR A 110 18.90 -20.44 -7.87
N ALA A 111 19.55 -19.29 -8.04
CA ALA A 111 19.35 -18.14 -7.17
C ALA A 111 17.84 -17.81 -7.07
N PRO A 112 17.29 -17.65 -5.85
CA PRO A 112 15.91 -17.23 -5.66
C PRO A 112 15.65 -15.92 -6.41
N GLN A 113 14.57 -15.87 -7.18
CA GLN A 113 14.16 -14.64 -7.84
C GLN A 113 13.60 -13.68 -6.80
N MET A 114 13.90 -12.38 -6.95
CA MET A 114 13.27 -11.35 -6.13
C MET A 114 11.76 -11.40 -6.41
N ARG A 115 10.98 -11.68 -5.36
CA ARG A 115 9.53 -11.72 -5.47
C ARG A 115 9.05 -10.28 -5.65
N MET A 116 8.64 -9.97 -6.87
CA MET A 116 8.04 -8.67 -7.19
C MET A 116 6.55 -8.72 -6.85
N LEU A 117 6.00 -7.58 -6.45
CA LEU A 117 4.56 -7.42 -6.33
C LEU A 117 3.93 -7.66 -7.71
N PRO A 118 3.02 -8.63 -7.86
CA PRO A 118 2.44 -8.96 -9.17
C PRO A 118 1.65 -7.77 -9.72
N GLU A 119 1.66 -7.58 -11.04
CA GLU A 119 0.86 -6.53 -11.68
C GLU A 119 -0.64 -6.84 -11.61
N LEU A 120 -0.99 -8.13 -11.70
CA LEU A 120 -2.34 -8.64 -11.53
C LEU A 120 -2.32 -9.71 -10.44
N LEU A 121 -3.12 -9.50 -9.40
CA LEU A 121 -3.24 -10.40 -8.26
C LEU A 121 -4.64 -11.01 -8.26
N SER A 122 -4.74 -12.34 -8.35
CA SER A 122 -6.03 -13.01 -8.25
C SER A 122 -6.50 -13.05 -6.79
N PRO A 123 -7.81 -12.93 -6.49
CA PRO A 123 -8.33 -13.13 -5.14
C PRO A 123 -8.04 -14.54 -4.62
N ALA A 124 -7.94 -15.55 -5.50
CA ALA A 124 -7.59 -16.92 -5.14
C ALA A 124 -6.13 -17.07 -4.66
N ASP A 125 -5.26 -16.14 -5.04
CA ASP A 125 -3.85 -16.14 -4.62
C ASP A 125 -3.66 -15.45 -3.27
N LEU A 126 -4.70 -14.84 -2.71
CA LEU A 126 -4.66 -14.26 -1.37
C LEU A 126 -4.77 -15.36 -0.32
N PRO A 127 -3.76 -15.53 0.56
CA PRO A 127 -3.82 -16.51 1.63
C PRO A 127 -5.09 -16.36 2.48
N ASP A 128 -5.92 -17.40 2.45
CA ASP A 128 -7.13 -17.47 3.27
C ASP A 128 -6.75 -17.82 4.71
N ARG A 129 -7.09 -16.93 5.64
CA ARG A 129 -7.04 -17.21 7.09
C ARG A 129 -8.41 -16.89 7.69
N PRO A 130 -9.10 -17.91 8.25
CA PRO A 130 -10.37 -17.71 8.94
C PRO A 130 -10.21 -16.79 10.14
N GLY A 131 -11.19 -15.91 10.38
CA GLY A 131 -11.20 -14.99 11.53
C GLY A 131 -10.35 -13.72 11.38
N GLU A 132 -9.62 -13.56 10.27
CA GLU A 132 -8.81 -12.37 9.99
C GLU A 132 -9.47 -11.53 8.86
N GLY A 133 -10.20 -10.47 9.25
CA GLY A 133 -10.73 -9.40 8.38
C GLY A 133 -11.29 -9.82 7.02
N PHE A 134 -11.13 -8.97 6.01
CA PHE A 134 -11.46 -9.22 4.60
C PHE A 134 -10.22 -8.96 3.75
N PRO A 135 -9.67 -9.95 3.03
CA PRO A 135 -8.43 -9.78 2.28
C PRO A 135 -8.66 -8.87 1.08
N ILE A 136 -7.80 -7.85 0.93
CA ILE A 136 -7.90 -6.88 -0.17
C ILE A 136 -6.68 -6.90 -1.08
N GLY A 137 -5.53 -7.40 -0.62
CA GLY A 137 -4.28 -7.32 -1.39
C GLY A 137 -3.06 -7.91 -0.70
N LEU A 138 -1.87 -7.59 -1.22
CA LEU A 138 -0.56 -7.92 -0.65
C LEU A 138 0.22 -6.66 -0.32
N ASP A 139 1.02 -6.72 0.74
CA ASP A 139 1.99 -5.68 1.12
C ASP A 139 3.25 -5.76 0.23
N GLU A 140 3.77 -4.61 -0.22
CA GLU A 140 4.94 -4.56 -1.09
C GLU A 140 6.23 -5.09 -0.44
N SER A 141 6.40 -4.83 0.86
CA SER A 141 7.66 -5.12 1.55
C SER A 141 7.75 -6.56 2.04
N THR A 142 6.63 -7.12 2.50
CA THR A 142 6.56 -8.44 3.13
C THR A 142 5.91 -9.50 2.25
N LEU A 143 5.11 -9.08 1.26
CA LEU A 143 4.22 -9.94 0.48
C LEU A 143 3.21 -10.70 1.35
N GLU A 144 2.91 -10.16 2.53
CA GLU A 144 1.86 -10.69 3.40
C GLU A 144 0.48 -10.15 3.01
N PRO A 145 -0.60 -10.89 3.30
CA PRO A 145 -1.96 -10.45 3.01
C PRO A 145 -2.30 -9.16 3.75
N VAL A 146 -2.75 -8.17 3.00
CA VAL A 146 -3.36 -6.96 3.53
C VAL A 146 -4.86 -7.18 3.59
N ARG A 147 -5.44 -6.86 4.75
CA ARG A 147 -6.85 -7.09 5.06
C ARG A 147 -7.52 -5.79 5.50
N PHE A 148 -8.77 -5.60 5.12
CA PHE A 148 -9.67 -4.68 5.79
C PHE A 148 -10.27 -5.42 6.99
N ASP A 149 -9.85 -5.05 8.21
CA ASP A 149 -10.38 -5.64 9.45
C ASP A 149 -11.33 -4.64 10.13
N PRO A 150 -12.64 -4.91 10.16
CA PRO A 150 -13.61 -4.04 10.83
C PRO A 150 -13.35 -3.87 12.33
N GLY A 151 -12.66 -4.83 12.95
CA GLY A 151 -12.23 -4.76 14.35
C GLY A 151 -11.06 -3.80 14.58
N ALA A 152 -10.18 -3.62 13.60
CA ALA A 152 -9.06 -2.67 13.68
C ALA A 152 -9.42 -1.29 13.11
N ASP A 153 -10.00 -1.28 11.92
CA ASP A 153 -10.37 -0.12 11.13
C ASP A 153 -11.87 -0.14 10.85
N GLN A 154 -12.66 0.64 11.60
CA GLN A 154 -14.13 0.63 11.50
C GLN A 154 -14.65 1.03 10.11
N HIS A 155 -13.90 1.88 9.42
CA HIS A 155 -14.25 2.50 8.15
C HIS A 155 -13.03 2.53 7.22
N LEU A 156 -13.30 2.61 5.91
CA LEU A 156 -12.26 2.68 4.88
C LEU A 156 -12.63 3.73 3.83
N VAL A 157 -11.67 4.58 3.48
CA VAL A 157 -11.79 5.54 2.38
C VAL A 157 -10.83 5.14 1.25
N VAL A 158 -11.34 4.95 0.05
CA VAL A 158 -10.56 4.62 -1.15
C VAL A 158 -10.54 5.81 -2.09
N VAL A 159 -9.37 6.32 -2.41
CA VAL A 159 -9.19 7.48 -3.31
C VAL A 159 -8.35 7.07 -4.50
N GLY A 160 -8.78 7.43 -5.72
CA GLY A 160 -8.03 7.12 -6.93
C GLY A 160 -8.69 7.64 -8.20
N ASP A 161 -7.92 7.75 -9.28
CA ASP A 161 -8.39 8.18 -10.60
C ASP A 161 -9.31 7.12 -11.24
N PRO A 162 -10.07 7.45 -12.30
CA PRO A 162 -10.77 6.45 -13.10
C PRO A 162 -9.82 5.35 -13.58
N GLY A 163 -10.26 4.08 -13.48
CA GLY A 163 -9.44 2.91 -13.85
C GLY A 163 -8.36 2.50 -12.84
N SER A 164 -8.25 3.19 -11.68
CA SER A 164 -7.25 2.86 -10.65
C SER A 164 -7.54 1.61 -9.82
N GLY A 165 -8.78 1.09 -9.85
CA GLY A 165 -9.19 -0.11 -9.10
C GLY A 165 -10.16 0.13 -7.92
N ARG A 166 -10.64 1.37 -7.71
CA ARG A 166 -11.58 1.76 -6.64
C ARG A 166 -12.77 0.80 -6.47
N THR A 167 -13.57 0.65 -7.53
CA THR A 167 -14.72 -0.27 -7.59
C THR A 167 -14.29 -1.71 -7.32
N GLY A 168 -13.10 -2.09 -7.78
CA GLY A 168 -12.54 -3.42 -7.55
C GLY A 168 -12.33 -3.71 -6.05
N VAL A 169 -11.78 -2.77 -5.30
CA VAL A 169 -11.62 -2.90 -3.85
C VAL A 169 -12.96 -3.07 -3.14
N LEU A 170 -13.97 -2.28 -3.52
CA LEU A 170 -15.32 -2.42 -2.97
C LEU A 170 -15.93 -3.80 -3.27
N ARG A 171 -15.79 -4.29 -4.52
CA ARG A 171 -16.25 -5.62 -4.92
C ARG A 171 -15.55 -6.72 -4.13
N LEU A 172 -14.24 -6.63 -3.92
CA LEU A 172 -13.49 -7.60 -3.10
C LEU A 172 -14.02 -7.67 -1.68
N ILE A 173 -14.29 -6.53 -1.05
CA ILE A 173 -14.84 -6.48 0.31
C ILE A 173 -16.25 -7.08 0.34
N ALA A 174 -17.12 -6.71 -0.60
CA ALA A 174 -18.48 -7.24 -0.69
C ALA A 174 -18.48 -8.77 -0.88
N GLN A 175 -17.69 -9.27 -1.82
CA GLN A 175 -17.54 -10.71 -2.09
C GLN A 175 -16.95 -11.45 -0.89
N SER A 176 -15.98 -10.85 -0.20
CA SER A 176 -15.39 -11.42 1.02
C SER A 176 -16.41 -11.51 2.15
N ILE A 177 -17.27 -10.50 2.33
CA ILE A 177 -18.36 -10.53 3.31
C ILE A 177 -19.32 -11.68 3.00
N VAL A 178 -19.76 -11.81 1.74
CA VAL A 178 -20.68 -12.88 1.32
C VAL A 178 -20.06 -14.27 1.49
N ALA A 179 -18.75 -14.40 1.25
CA ALA A 179 -18.05 -15.67 1.34
C ALA A 179 -17.74 -16.10 2.79
N ARG A 180 -17.57 -15.14 3.70
CA ARG A 180 -17.02 -15.39 5.05
C ARG A 180 -18.00 -15.15 6.20
N CYS A 181 -19.10 -14.44 5.96
CA CYS A 181 -20.10 -14.13 6.96
C CYS A 181 -21.43 -14.78 6.59
N MET A 182 -22.22 -15.11 7.61
CA MET A 182 -23.61 -15.46 7.43
C MET A 182 -24.46 -14.18 7.26
N PRO A 183 -25.61 -14.23 6.54
CA PRO A 183 -26.52 -13.09 6.44
C PRO A 183 -27.06 -12.58 7.79
N ALA A 184 -27.00 -13.41 8.84
CA ALA A 184 -27.39 -13.04 10.20
C ALA A 184 -26.28 -12.25 10.93
N GLU A 185 -25.05 -12.28 10.43
CA GLU A 185 -23.88 -11.62 10.99
C GLU A 185 -23.56 -10.31 10.26
N ALA A 186 -23.69 -10.28 8.93
CA ALA A 186 -23.38 -9.11 8.13
C ALA A 186 -24.42 -8.88 7.01
N ARG A 187 -24.76 -7.62 6.79
CA ARG A 187 -25.63 -7.16 5.70
C ARG A 187 -25.00 -6.01 4.94
N LEU A 188 -25.38 -5.88 3.67
CA LEU A 188 -24.79 -4.93 2.73
C LEU A 188 -25.83 -3.91 2.26
N MET A 189 -25.44 -2.63 2.25
CA MET A 189 -26.07 -1.58 1.46
C MET A 189 -25.07 -1.10 0.42
N LEU A 190 -25.49 -1.09 -0.85
CA LEU A 190 -24.65 -0.65 -1.97
C LEU A 190 -25.17 0.69 -2.49
N VAL A 191 -24.30 1.68 -2.56
CA VAL A 191 -24.53 2.95 -3.27
C VAL A 191 -23.64 2.94 -4.49
N ASP A 192 -24.24 2.87 -5.66
CA ASP A 192 -23.54 2.56 -6.90
C ASP A 192 -24.16 3.29 -8.09
N PRO A 193 -23.86 4.60 -8.24
CA PRO A 193 -24.44 5.44 -9.28
C PRO A 193 -24.06 5.00 -10.70
N ARG A 194 -22.98 4.22 -10.86
CA ARG A 194 -22.49 3.73 -12.16
C ARG A 194 -22.71 2.24 -12.38
N ARG A 195 -23.38 1.54 -11.46
CA ARG A 195 -23.69 0.10 -11.54
C ARG A 195 -22.45 -0.81 -11.55
N GLY A 196 -21.30 -0.35 -11.04
CA GLY A 196 -20.04 -1.12 -10.97
C GLY A 196 -20.02 -2.21 -9.90
N LEU A 197 -20.85 -2.11 -8.87
CA LEU A 197 -21.03 -3.09 -7.78
C LEU A 197 -22.14 -4.10 -8.06
N THR A 198 -22.81 -4.01 -9.22
CA THR A 198 -23.82 -4.99 -9.63
C THR A 198 -23.23 -6.40 -9.61
N GLY A 199 -23.92 -7.32 -8.94
CA GLY A 199 -23.49 -8.72 -8.79
C GLY A 199 -22.36 -8.95 -7.77
N ALA A 200 -21.92 -7.92 -7.03
CA ALA A 200 -20.90 -8.08 -5.99
C ALA A 200 -21.43 -8.74 -4.71
N ALA A 201 -22.76 -8.78 -4.53
CA ALA A 201 -23.43 -9.36 -3.38
C ALA A 201 -24.63 -10.22 -3.79
N ASP A 202 -24.91 -11.29 -3.02
CA ASP A 202 -26.13 -12.10 -3.19
C ASP A 202 -27.34 -11.43 -2.52
N GLY A 203 -28.55 -11.83 -2.92
CA GLY A 203 -29.79 -11.27 -2.39
C GLY A 203 -30.04 -11.55 -0.90
N ARG A 204 -29.27 -12.47 -0.28
CA ARG A 204 -29.40 -12.76 1.15
C ARG A 204 -28.61 -11.77 1.98
N HIS A 205 -27.45 -11.29 1.52
CA HIS A 205 -26.69 -10.25 2.22
C HIS A 205 -27.12 -8.84 1.85
N LEU A 206 -27.56 -8.63 0.61
CA LEU A 206 -27.95 -7.33 0.08
C LEU A 206 -29.30 -6.86 0.65
N LEU A 207 -29.31 -5.74 1.38
CA LEU A 207 -30.53 -5.09 1.86
C LEU A 207 -31.05 -4.06 0.87
N ILE A 208 -30.18 -3.17 0.42
CA ILE A 208 -30.53 -2.04 -0.44
C ILE A 208 -29.43 -1.84 -1.48
N HIS A 209 -29.83 -1.64 -2.73
CA HIS A 209 -28.94 -1.22 -3.81
C HIS A 209 -29.48 0.06 -4.43
N ALA A 210 -28.83 1.18 -4.15
CA ALA A 210 -29.23 2.51 -4.59
C ALA A 210 -28.33 2.99 -5.74
N GLY A 211 -28.92 3.26 -6.90
CA GLY A 211 -28.22 3.75 -8.10
C GLY A 211 -28.54 5.20 -8.47
N SER A 212 -29.41 5.87 -7.73
CA SER A 212 -29.78 7.27 -7.95
C SER A 212 -29.75 8.04 -6.63
N ARG A 213 -29.52 9.35 -6.69
CA ARG A 213 -29.43 10.19 -5.50
C ARG A 213 -30.69 10.14 -4.62
N ALA A 214 -31.88 10.10 -5.21
CA ALA A 214 -33.14 9.95 -4.48
C ALA A 214 -33.21 8.61 -3.74
N ALA A 215 -32.87 7.51 -4.42
CA ALA A 215 -32.82 6.19 -3.79
C ALA A 215 -31.75 6.12 -2.69
N VAL A 216 -30.64 6.85 -2.82
CA VAL A 216 -29.64 6.96 -1.76
C VAL A 216 -30.20 7.68 -0.55
N ALA A 217 -30.92 8.79 -0.74
CA ALA A 217 -31.55 9.51 0.37
C ALA A 217 -32.55 8.64 1.14
N ASP A 218 -33.43 7.93 0.43
CA ASP A 218 -34.41 7.01 1.04
C ASP A 218 -33.71 5.87 1.81
N ALA A 219 -32.65 5.30 1.21
CA ALA A 219 -31.86 4.25 1.84
C ALA A 219 -31.14 4.74 3.10
N VAL A 220 -30.53 5.94 3.04
CA VAL A 220 -29.85 6.54 4.19
C VAL A 220 -30.83 6.87 5.30
N ALA A 221 -32.02 7.39 5.00
CA ALA A 221 -33.05 7.64 6.00
C ALA A 221 -33.46 6.35 6.73
N THR A 222 -33.63 5.26 5.98
CA THR A 222 -33.92 3.92 6.53
C THR A 222 -32.79 3.41 7.43
N VAL A 223 -31.54 3.53 6.97
CA VAL A 223 -30.36 3.13 7.76
C VAL A 223 -30.23 3.97 9.02
N ARG A 224 -30.39 5.30 8.92
CA ARG A 224 -30.30 6.21 10.06
C ARG A 224 -31.30 5.83 11.14
N GLN A 225 -32.55 5.56 10.76
CA GLN A 225 -33.58 5.11 11.70
C GLN A 225 -33.17 3.81 12.39
N ALA A 226 -32.86 2.77 11.62
CA ALA A 226 -32.50 1.45 12.17
C ALA A 226 -31.24 1.48 13.06
N MET A 227 -30.25 2.31 12.71
CA MET A 227 -29.02 2.46 13.49
C MET A 227 -29.23 3.30 14.76
N THR A 228 -30.14 4.28 14.72
CA THR A 228 -30.48 5.09 15.91
C THR A 228 -31.12 4.22 17.00
N GLU A 229 -31.95 3.24 16.62
CA GLU A 229 -32.54 2.26 17.55
C GLU A 229 -31.50 1.37 18.24
N ARG A 230 -30.29 1.26 17.69
CA ARG A 230 -29.17 0.51 18.28
C ARG A 230 -28.35 1.35 19.25
N LEU A 231 -28.52 2.67 19.30
CA LEU A 231 -27.78 3.51 20.24
C LEU A 231 -28.09 3.10 21.68
N PRO A 232 -27.11 3.19 22.60
CA PRO A 232 -27.35 2.82 23.98
C PRO A 232 -28.29 3.83 24.63
N GLY A 233 -29.45 3.36 25.09
CA GLY A 233 -30.34 4.15 25.92
C GLY A 233 -29.87 4.21 27.39
N PRO A 234 -30.51 5.05 28.23
CA PRO A 234 -30.17 5.20 29.64
C PRO A 234 -30.26 3.90 30.46
N GLU A 235 -30.99 2.90 29.96
CA GLU A 235 -31.15 1.57 30.57
C GLU A 235 -29.95 0.63 30.36
N VAL A 236 -28.99 0.97 29.48
CA VAL A 236 -27.83 0.11 29.22
C VAL A 236 -26.78 0.28 30.33
N THR A 237 -26.70 -0.71 31.21
CA THR A 237 -25.70 -0.74 32.30
C THR A 237 -24.26 -0.64 31.78
N ALA A 238 -23.36 -0.04 32.57
CA ALA A 238 -21.93 0.08 32.26
C ALA A 238 -21.24 -1.27 31.98
N GLU A 239 -21.72 -2.38 32.56
CA GLU A 239 -21.21 -3.72 32.28
C GLU A 239 -21.62 -4.22 30.89
N ARG A 240 -22.84 -3.92 30.45
CA ARG A 240 -23.30 -4.23 29.08
C ARG A 240 -22.60 -3.37 28.03
N LEU A 241 -22.34 -2.10 28.33
CA LEU A 241 -21.52 -1.23 27.49
C LEU A 241 -20.11 -1.82 27.31
N ARG A 242 -19.47 -2.29 28.39
CA ARG A 242 -18.16 -2.98 28.32
C ARG A 242 -18.18 -4.29 27.53
N LYS A 243 -19.28 -5.03 27.55
CA LYS A 243 -19.46 -6.26 26.74
C LYS A 243 -19.80 -5.96 25.27
N GLY A 244 -20.05 -4.69 24.92
CA GLY A 244 -20.06 -4.17 23.54
C GLY A 244 -21.28 -4.53 22.68
N ARG A 245 -22.26 -5.29 23.17
CA ARG A 245 -23.45 -5.63 22.37
C ARG A 245 -24.72 -5.79 23.22
N TRP A 246 -25.59 -4.79 23.20
CA TRP A 246 -26.91 -4.78 23.86
C TRP A 246 -28.07 -4.99 22.88
N TRP A 247 -27.81 -4.87 21.58
CA TRP A 247 -28.75 -5.16 20.50
C TRP A 247 -28.45 -6.52 19.85
N ARG A 248 -29.39 -7.02 19.05
CA ARG A 248 -29.23 -8.25 18.26
C ARG A 248 -29.46 -7.97 16.78
N GLY A 249 -28.67 -8.61 15.93
CA GLY A 249 -28.80 -8.54 14.48
C GLY A 249 -27.45 -8.53 13.78
N PRO A 250 -27.46 -8.37 12.45
CA PRO A 250 -26.24 -8.25 11.66
C PRO A 250 -25.64 -6.84 11.76
N ASP A 251 -24.33 -6.79 11.59
CA ASP A 251 -23.60 -5.56 11.30
C ASP A 251 -23.95 -5.11 9.87
N LEU A 252 -23.99 -3.80 9.65
CA LEU A 252 -24.33 -3.19 8.37
C LEU A 252 -23.08 -2.59 7.75
N PHE A 253 -22.74 -3.06 6.55
CA PHE A 253 -21.69 -2.48 5.72
C PHE A 253 -22.32 -1.66 4.60
N VAL A 254 -22.05 -0.36 4.60
CA VAL A 254 -22.46 0.59 3.57
C VAL A 254 -21.27 0.81 2.64
N LEU A 255 -21.35 0.28 1.43
CA LEU A 255 -20.33 0.43 0.39
C LEU A 255 -20.80 1.50 -0.60
N VAL A 256 -20.03 2.57 -0.71
CA VAL A 256 -20.34 3.73 -1.55
C VAL A 256 -19.29 3.85 -2.64
N ASP A 257 -19.67 3.56 -3.88
CA ASP A 257 -18.83 3.82 -5.05
C ASP A 257 -19.09 5.22 -5.62
N ASP A 258 -18.06 5.80 -6.24
CA ASP A 258 -18.08 7.15 -6.80
C ASP A 258 -18.83 8.18 -5.92
N TYR A 259 -18.43 8.28 -4.64
CA TYR A 259 -19.04 9.20 -3.67
C TYR A 259 -19.06 10.64 -4.14
N ASP A 260 -18.10 11.07 -4.96
CA ASP A 260 -18.09 12.39 -5.60
C ASP A 260 -19.27 12.65 -6.55
N LEU A 261 -20.00 11.62 -6.99
CA LEU A 261 -21.24 11.75 -7.75
C LEU A 261 -22.48 11.78 -6.84
N VAL A 262 -22.34 11.32 -5.60
CA VAL A 262 -23.40 11.28 -4.59
C VAL A 262 -23.40 12.58 -3.80
N ALA A 263 -22.25 13.02 -3.31
CA ALA A 263 -22.03 14.31 -2.67
C ALA A 263 -21.96 15.40 -3.74
N GLY A 264 -23.10 16.06 -3.98
CA GLY A 264 -23.27 17.11 -4.97
C GLY A 264 -23.45 18.48 -4.32
N THR A 265 -23.59 19.52 -5.16
CA THR A 265 -23.85 20.90 -4.71
C THR A 265 -25.14 21.03 -3.92
N ASP A 266 -26.13 20.18 -4.21
CA ASP A 266 -27.46 20.20 -3.58
C ASP A 266 -27.48 19.44 -2.23
N GLY A 267 -26.31 19.25 -1.62
CA GLY A 267 -26.09 18.56 -0.34
C GLY A 267 -25.57 17.13 -0.48
N ASP A 268 -25.33 16.48 0.65
CA ASP A 268 -24.88 15.09 0.71
C ASP A 268 -25.87 14.25 1.52
N PRO A 269 -26.62 13.32 0.91
CA PRO A 269 -27.52 12.43 1.63
C PRO A 269 -26.80 11.58 2.68
N LEU A 270 -25.53 11.20 2.43
CA LEU A 270 -24.75 10.40 3.37
C LEU A 270 -24.32 11.19 4.62
N ALA A 271 -24.37 12.52 4.57
CA ALA A 271 -24.07 13.38 5.71
C ALA A 271 -25.02 13.12 6.90
N GLU A 272 -26.22 12.58 6.65
CA GLU A 272 -27.15 12.17 7.71
C GLU A 272 -26.63 11.04 8.60
N LEU A 273 -25.65 10.26 8.13
CA LEU A 273 -25.01 9.21 8.92
C LEU A 273 -23.88 9.75 9.83
N VAL A 274 -23.38 10.97 9.58
CA VAL A 274 -22.26 11.56 10.33
C VAL A 274 -22.46 11.56 11.85
N PRO A 275 -23.64 11.91 12.40
CA PRO A 275 -23.86 11.87 13.84
C PRO A 275 -23.75 10.48 14.48
N LEU A 276 -23.90 9.41 13.68
CA LEU A 276 -23.83 8.02 14.12
C LEU A 276 -22.42 7.45 14.07
N LEU A 277 -21.52 8.03 13.26
CA LEU A 277 -20.17 7.50 13.04
C LEU A 277 -19.32 7.38 14.32
N PRO A 278 -19.38 8.31 15.30
CA PRO A 278 -18.66 8.13 16.57
C PRO A 278 -19.07 6.87 17.35
N TYR A 279 -20.30 6.40 17.16
CA TYR A 279 -20.86 5.21 17.81
C TYR A 279 -20.81 3.97 16.92
N ALA A 280 -20.27 4.08 15.70
CA ALA A 280 -20.35 3.07 14.65
C ALA A 280 -19.95 1.67 15.10
N ARG A 281 -18.91 1.55 15.93
CA ARG A 281 -18.46 0.27 16.50
C ARG A 281 -19.53 -0.39 17.37
N ASP A 282 -20.20 0.40 18.20
CA ASP A 282 -21.19 -0.09 19.15
C ASP A 282 -22.50 -0.51 18.48
N ILE A 283 -22.87 0.16 17.39
CA ILE A 283 -24.10 -0.10 16.63
C ILE A 283 -23.89 -1.06 15.44
N GLY A 284 -22.65 -1.51 15.21
CA GLY A 284 -22.29 -2.40 14.10
C GLY A 284 -22.47 -1.74 12.73
N LEU A 285 -22.04 -0.48 12.56
CA LEU A 285 -22.11 0.27 11.30
C LEU A 285 -20.72 0.44 10.69
N HIS A 286 -20.53 0.00 9.45
CA HIS A 286 -19.29 0.14 8.70
C HIS A 286 -19.53 0.94 7.43
N LEU A 287 -18.68 1.92 7.16
CA LEU A 287 -18.77 2.77 5.99
C LEU A 287 -17.48 2.64 5.17
N ILE A 288 -17.63 2.20 3.92
CA ILE A 288 -16.53 2.04 2.96
C ILE A 288 -16.84 2.93 1.76
N VAL A 289 -16.05 3.98 1.57
CA VAL A 289 -16.32 5.04 0.60
C VAL A 289 -15.22 5.10 -0.45
N ALA A 290 -15.58 5.01 -1.72
CA ALA A 290 -14.66 5.24 -2.83
C ALA A 290 -14.97 6.55 -3.55
N ARG A 291 -13.93 7.34 -3.86
CA ARG A 291 -14.07 8.62 -4.59
C ARG A 291 -12.89 8.92 -5.49
N ARG A 292 -13.10 9.81 -6.46
CA ARG A 292 -12.06 10.22 -7.42
C ARG A 292 -10.97 11.05 -6.74
N THR A 293 -9.74 11.00 -7.25
CA THR A 293 -8.67 11.87 -6.74
C THR A 293 -8.98 13.35 -6.94
N ALA A 294 -9.61 13.73 -8.05
CA ALA A 294 -9.93 15.12 -8.36
C ALA A 294 -10.78 15.76 -7.24
N GLY A 295 -10.29 16.88 -6.69
CA GLY A 295 -10.96 17.61 -5.61
C GLY A 295 -10.94 16.90 -4.26
N ALA A 296 -10.19 15.80 -4.12
CA ALA A 296 -10.06 15.04 -2.87
C ALA A 296 -9.59 15.86 -1.69
N ALA A 297 -8.56 16.68 -1.87
CA ALA A 297 -7.98 17.43 -0.75
C ALA A 297 -9.00 18.42 -0.16
N ARG A 298 -9.85 19.00 -1.01
CA ARG A 298 -10.95 19.88 -0.58
C ARG A 298 -12.10 19.09 0.05
N ALA A 299 -12.47 17.96 -0.55
CA ALA A 299 -13.56 17.12 -0.05
C ALA A 299 -13.28 16.58 1.37
N MET A 300 -12.02 16.46 1.78
CA MET A 300 -11.66 16.06 3.16
C MET A 300 -12.18 17.03 4.24
N TYR A 301 -12.56 18.26 3.87
CA TYR A 301 -13.17 19.23 4.79
C TYR A 301 -14.71 19.15 4.85
N GLU A 302 -15.33 18.39 3.95
CA GLU A 302 -16.78 18.13 3.97
C GLU A 302 -17.15 17.25 5.18
N PRO A 303 -18.40 17.34 5.70
CA PRO A 303 -18.77 16.72 6.96
C PRO A 303 -18.41 15.23 7.09
N LEU A 304 -18.70 14.43 6.05
CA LEU A 304 -18.50 12.99 6.07
C LEU A 304 -17.02 12.58 5.98
N PRO A 305 -16.24 12.95 4.95
CA PRO A 305 -14.80 12.65 4.90
C PRO A 305 -14.01 13.23 6.10
N ARG A 306 -14.39 14.42 6.59
CA ARG A 306 -13.79 15.01 7.78
C ARG A 306 -13.99 14.14 9.00
N MET A 307 -15.21 13.64 9.22
CA MET A 307 -15.49 12.73 10.34
C MET A 307 -14.70 11.42 10.22
N LEU A 308 -14.61 10.84 9.02
CA LEU A 308 -13.81 9.63 8.79
C LEU A 308 -12.32 9.84 9.09
N THR A 309 -11.78 11.02 8.76
CA THR A 309 -10.41 11.40 9.12
C THR A 309 -10.26 11.52 10.64
N LEU A 310 -11.18 12.19 11.34
CA LEU A 310 -11.14 12.36 12.80
C LEU A 310 -11.23 11.02 13.56
N LEU A 311 -11.93 10.04 13.00
CA LEU A 311 -12.03 8.69 13.57
C LEU A 311 -10.80 7.82 13.30
N ASN A 312 -9.75 8.36 12.66
CA ASN A 312 -8.55 7.63 12.24
C ASN A 312 -8.92 6.37 11.44
N SER A 313 -9.83 6.52 10.47
CA SER A 313 -10.22 5.45 9.54
C SER A 313 -9.05 5.06 8.63
N ALA A 314 -9.11 3.88 8.03
CA ALA A 314 -8.13 3.49 7.03
C ALA A 314 -8.34 4.30 5.72
N PHE A 315 -7.25 4.63 5.03
CA PHE A 315 -7.26 5.30 3.74
C PHE A 315 -6.40 4.54 2.74
N LEU A 316 -6.98 4.13 1.61
CA LEU A 316 -6.26 3.52 0.49
C LEU A 316 -6.19 4.51 -0.67
N LEU A 317 -4.99 5.04 -0.94
CA LEU A 317 -4.73 5.99 -2.01
C LEU A 317 -4.16 5.22 -3.21
N LEU A 318 -5.02 4.89 -4.17
CA LEU A 318 -4.64 4.28 -5.44
C LEU A 318 -4.01 5.33 -6.39
N SER A 319 -3.76 4.93 -7.63
CA SER A 319 -3.22 5.81 -8.67
C SER A 319 -3.99 7.14 -8.78
N GLY A 320 -3.27 8.26 -8.68
CA GLY A 320 -3.84 9.60 -8.66
C GLY A 320 -2.82 10.69 -9.01
N SER A 321 -3.28 11.92 -9.25
CA SER A 321 -2.39 13.06 -9.52
C SER A 321 -1.77 13.61 -8.22
N PRO A 322 -0.43 13.72 -8.11
CA PRO A 322 0.22 14.39 -6.96
C PRO A 322 -0.14 15.87 -6.82
N ALA A 323 -0.61 16.51 -7.89
CA ALA A 323 -1.00 17.91 -7.90
C ALA A 323 -2.24 18.21 -7.02
N GLU A 324 -3.02 17.17 -6.66
CA GLU A 324 -4.17 17.31 -5.77
C GLU A 324 -3.76 17.76 -4.35
N GLY A 325 -2.53 17.45 -3.93
CA GLY A 325 -2.06 17.72 -2.57
C GLY A 325 -2.19 16.53 -1.63
N PRO A 326 -1.92 16.73 -0.33
CA PRO A 326 -2.07 15.69 0.68
C PRO A 326 -3.56 15.40 0.92
N ILE A 327 -3.92 14.12 1.05
CA ILE A 327 -5.30 13.68 1.31
C ILE A 327 -5.50 13.32 2.78
N VAL A 328 -4.56 12.55 3.35
CA VAL A 328 -4.60 12.13 4.75
C VAL A 328 -3.20 12.25 5.34
N GLY A 329 -3.07 13.01 6.43
CA GLY A 329 -1.76 13.43 6.95
C GLY A 329 -0.94 14.09 5.84
N ASP A 330 0.32 13.65 5.68
CA ASP A 330 1.21 14.14 4.63
C ASP A 330 1.20 13.29 3.35
N VAL A 331 0.32 12.28 3.27
CA VAL A 331 0.31 11.31 2.18
C VAL A 331 -0.40 11.89 0.96
N ARG A 332 0.30 11.88 -0.18
CA ARG A 332 -0.16 12.41 -1.46
C ARG A 332 -0.46 11.26 -2.44
N PRO A 333 -1.44 11.43 -3.34
CA PRO A 333 -1.63 10.51 -4.45
C PRO A 333 -0.40 10.50 -5.36
N ALA A 334 -0.14 9.38 -6.00
CA ALA A 334 0.94 9.25 -6.98
C ALA A 334 0.46 8.42 -8.18
N LYS A 335 1.11 8.61 -9.33
CA LYS A 335 0.86 7.76 -10.49
C LYS A 335 1.42 6.37 -10.23
N GLN A 336 0.54 5.38 -10.27
CA GLN A 336 0.83 3.97 -9.99
C GLN A 336 0.05 3.07 -10.97
N PRO A 337 0.46 1.80 -11.15
CA PRO A 337 -0.33 0.80 -11.86
C PRO A 337 -1.71 0.60 -11.22
N PRO A 338 -2.73 0.15 -11.97
CA PRO A 338 -4.03 -0.21 -11.41
C PRO A 338 -3.91 -1.22 -10.25
N GLY A 339 -4.70 -1.02 -9.21
CA GLY A 339 -4.70 -1.83 -7.99
C GLY A 339 -3.52 -1.56 -7.04
N ARG A 340 -2.47 -0.84 -7.47
CA ARG A 340 -1.43 -0.39 -6.55
C ARG A 340 -1.86 0.88 -5.84
N GLY A 341 -1.61 0.92 -4.54
CA GLY A 341 -1.91 2.08 -3.71
C GLY A 341 -1.10 2.15 -2.43
N THR A 342 -1.16 3.31 -1.79
CA THR A 342 -0.64 3.53 -0.44
C THR A 342 -1.77 3.36 0.55
N LEU A 343 -1.68 2.35 1.42
CA LEU A 343 -2.61 2.12 2.52
C LEU A 343 -2.08 2.81 3.79
N VAL A 344 -2.88 3.72 4.32
CA VAL A 344 -2.66 4.45 5.56
C VAL A 344 -3.62 3.91 6.61
N THR A 345 -3.08 3.39 7.70
CA THR A 345 -3.84 2.88 8.85
C THR A 345 -3.23 3.41 10.14
N ARG A 346 -3.86 3.10 11.28
CA ARG A 346 -3.27 3.39 12.61
C ARG A 346 -1.93 2.68 12.83
N ALA A 347 -1.70 1.54 12.17
CA ALA A 347 -0.45 0.79 12.26
C ALA A 347 0.69 1.41 11.43
N GLY A 348 0.39 2.34 10.52
CA GLY A 348 1.38 3.01 9.68
C GLY A 348 0.97 3.09 8.21
N VAL A 349 1.95 3.46 7.40
CA VAL A 349 1.83 3.68 5.95
C VAL A 349 2.58 2.58 5.20
N ARG A 350 1.91 1.93 4.25
CA ARG A 350 2.50 0.86 3.44
C ARG A 350 2.01 0.90 2.00
N VAL A 351 2.83 0.43 1.07
CA VAL A 351 2.44 0.23 -0.32
C VAL A 351 1.84 -1.15 -0.47
N VAL A 352 0.71 -1.24 -1.16
CA VAL A 352 -0.05 -2.47 -1.32
C VAL A 352 -0.47 -2.66 -2.77
N GLN A 353 -0.63 -3.92 -3.18
CA GLN A 353 -1.28 -4.30 -4.43
C GLN A 353 -2.59 -4.99 -4.12
N THR A 354 -3.70 -4.39 -4.53
CA THR A 354 -5.01 -4.99 -4.36
C THR A 354 -5.22 -6.12 -5.36
N ALA A 355 -6.00 -7.12 -4.97
CA ALA A 355 -6.45 -8.14 -5.91
C ALA A 355 -7.41 -7.54 -6.95
N TYR A 356 -7.58 -8.24 -8.05
CA TYR A 356 -8.53 -7.91 -9.09
C TYR A 356 -9.76 -8.83 -8.97
N PRO A 357 -10.93 -8.34 -8.53
CA PRO A 357 -12.11 -9.17 -8.43
C PRO A 357 -12.56 -9.62 -9.81
N GLN A 358 -13.02 -10.88 -9.89
CA GLN A 358 -13.62 -11.41 -11.13
C GLN A 358 -15.02 -10.87 -11.39
#